data_AF-A0A7X7BHP2-F1
#
_entry.id   AF-A0A7X7BHP2-F1
#
_cell.length_a   1.000
_cell.length_b   1.000
_cell.length_c   1.000
_cell.angle_alpha   90.00
_cell.angle_beta   90.00
_cell.angle_gamma   90.00
#
_symmetry.space_group_name_H-M   'P 1'
#
loop_
_entity.id
_entity.type
_entity.pdbx_description
1 polymer ?
#
loop_
_entity_poly.entity_id
_entity_poly.type
_entity_poly.pdbx_seq_one_letter_code
_entity_poly.pdbx_strand_id
1 'polypeptide(L)'
;LDVGASSAEEVSEKFKIRLAAPVVPDVDLYYDEKNDVLMGKAFDCRIGCAALVETLSSLAGEELACDVIAALSSQEEVGGRGVEVSARSIEPDLAIVFEGTPADDTFGSPDSQQTLLGQGPMLRHMDVTMITHPGFQRFALDLAEKEGIPVQEAVRSGGGTNGGLIHKMGGGIPTIVLGVPVRYIHTSYGIAKLYDLEKTAQLAAALLRAINDATYEEILTGDGN
;
A
#
# COMPACT_ATOMS: atom_id res chain seq x y z
N LEU A 1 10.30 28.20 1.28
CA LEU A 1 9.23 28.54 0.32
C LEU A 1 9.29 30.03 0.13
N ASP A 2 9.40 30.48 -1.11
CA ASP A 2 9.37 31.90 -1.43
C ASP A 2 8.21 32.11 -2.40
N VAL A 3 7.31 33.02 -2.06
CA VAL A 3 6.14 33.37 -2.88
C VAL A 3 6.30 34.74 -3.54
N GLY A 4 7.49 35.35 -3.43
CA GLY A 4 7.79 36.69 -3.96
C GLY A 4 7.17 37.83 -3.14
N ALA A 5 6.79 37.59 -1.89
CA ALA A 5 6.25 38.62 -1.01
C ALA A 5 7.35 39.47 -0.38
N SER A 6 7.09 40.76 -0.21
CA SER A 6 8.02 41.73 0.40
C SER A 6 7.68 42.10 1.85
N SER A 7 6.54 41.64 2.38
CA SER A 7 6.17 41.82 3.80
C SER A 7 5.22 40.74 4.31
N ALA A 8 5.06 40.66 5.63
CA ALA A 8 4.12 39.72 6.27
C ALA A 8 2.64 40.07 5.96
N GLU A 9 2.34 41.36 5.82
CA GLU A 9 1.04 41.86 5.37
C GLU A 9 0.76 41.40 3.94
N GLU A 10 1.75 41.44 3.05
CA GLU A 10 1.55 40.94 1.67
C GLU A 10 1.27 39.42 1.65
N VAL A 11 2.00 38.63 2.45
CA VAL A 11 1.76 37.18 2.60
C VAL A 11 0.31 36.91 3.04
N SER A 12 -0.17 37.62 4.06
CA SER A 12 -1.49 37.37 4.65
C SER A 12 -2.65 38.00 3.88
N GLU A 13 -2.50 39.22 3.37
CA GLU A 13 -3.56 39.98 2.72
C GLU A 13 -3.63 39.76 1.21
N LYS A 14 -2.51 39.61 0.51
CA LYS A 14 -2.48 39.42 -0.95
C LYS A 14 -2.43 37.94 -1.32
N PHE A 15 -1.44 37.21 -0.80
CA PHE A 15 -1.30 35.77 -1.09
C PHE A 15 -2.27 34.89 -0.29
N LYS A 16 -2.96 35.46 0.72
CA LYS A 16 -3.94 34.77 1.57
C LYS A 16 -3.36 33.55 2.31
N ILE A 17 -2.04 33.54 2.54
CA ILE A 17 -1.36 32.46 3.25
C ILE A 17 -1.48 32.70 4.75
N ARG A 18 -1.84 31.66 5.49
CA ARG A 18 -1.96 31.68 6.96
C ARG A 18 -0.96 30.71 7.59
N LEU A 19 -0.71 30.89 8.88
CA LEU A 19 0.04 29.91 9.68
C LEU A 19 -0.60 28.53 9.52
N ALA A 20 0.23 27.50 9.40
CA ALA A 20 -0.16 26.10 9.17
C ALA A 20 -0.86 25.82 7.82
N ALA A 21 -0.80 26.73 6.84
CA ALA A 21 -1.21 26.41 5.47
C ALA A 21 -0.40 25.20 4.95
N PRO A 22 -1.07 24.17 4.39
CA PRO A 22 -0.38 23.01 3.87
C PRO A 22 0.46 23.39 2.65
N VAL A 23 1.60 22.72 2.52
CA VAL A 23 2.50 22.88 1.38
C VAL A 23 2.72 21.50 0.80
N VAL A 24 2.56 21.39 -0.51
CA VAL A 24 2.74 20.15 -1.24
C VAL A 24 3.69 20.39 -2.41
N PRO A 25 4.48 19.39 -2.84
CA PRO A 25 5.19 19.47 -4.10
C PRO A 25 4.21 19.76 -5.25
N ASP A 26 4.57 20.68 -6.14
CA ASP A 26 3.80 21.01 -7.34
C ASP A 26 4.38 20.26 -8.53
N VAL A 27 3.81 19.08 -8.80
CA VAL A 27 4.30 18.12 -9.79
C VAL A 27 3.11 17.43 -10.43
N ASP A 28 3.10 17.40 -11.76
CA ASP A 28 2.13 16.67 -12.57
C ASP A 28 2.48 15.18 -12.68
N LEU A 29 1.46 14.37 -12.94
CA LEU A 29 1.64 12.96 -13.30
C LEU A 29 2.04 12.87 -14.78
N TYR A 30 3.12 12.15 -15.05
CA TYR A 30 3.53 11.77 -16.39
C TYR A 30 3.49 10.25 -16.53
N TYR A 31 2.92 9.76 -17.64
CA TYR A 31 2.93 8.34 -17.99
C TYR A 31 3.63 8.14 -19.33
N ASP A 32 4.72 7.37 -19.31
CA ASP A 32 5.39 6.87 -20.50
C ASP A 32 4.83 5.49 -20.84
N GLU A 33 3.79 5.46 -21.68
CA GLU A 33 3.13 4.24 -22.15
C GLU A 33 4.11 3.25 -22.80
N LYS A 34 5.12 3.75 -23.54
CA LYS A 34 6.04 2.89 -24.30
C LYS A 34 6.89 2.03 -23.36
N ASN A 35 7.31 2.61 -22.24
CA ASN A 35 8.17 1.93 -21.28
C ASN A 35 7.39 1.44 -20.06
N ASP A 36 6.08 1.68 -19.98
CA ASP A 36 5.26 1.47 -18.80
C ASP A 36 5.85 2.13 -17.55
N VAL A 37 6.03 3.46 -17.56
CA VAL A 37 6.62 4.18 -16.43
C VAL A 37 5.73 5.35 -16.02
N LEU A 38 5.29 5.32 -14.76
CA LEU A 38 4.61 6.41 -14.10
C LEU A 38 5.64 7.26 -13.34
N MET A 39 5.57 8.58 -13.51
CA MET A 39 6.38 9.54 -12.76
C MET A 39 5.48 10.62 -12.16
N GLY A 40 5.60 10.87 -10.86
CA GLY A 40 4.77 11.87 -10.19
C GLY A 40 5.01 11.90 -8.69
N LYS A 41 4.23 12.70 -7.97
CA LYS A 41 4.33 12.82 -6.51
C LYS A 41 3.34 11.93 -5.77
N ALA A 42 3.65 11.66 -4.51
CA ALA A 42 2.74 11.00 -3.56
C ALA A 42 2.25 9.61 -4.00
N PHE A 43 3.06 8.87 -4.76
CA PHE A 43 2.77 7.45 -4.99
C PHE A 43 2.73 6.68 -3.67
N ASP A 44 3.56 7.05 -2.70
CA ASP A 44 3.28 6.79 -1.30
C ASP A 44 2.21 7.80 -0.78
N CYS A 45 0.96 7.44 -0.54
CA CYS A 45 0.31 6.14 -0.82
C CYS A 45 -0.84 6.24 -1.84
N ARG A 46 -0.81 7.20 -2.79
CA ARG A 46 -1.85 7.28 -3.83
C ARG A 46 -1.84 6.08 -4.78
N ILE A 47 -0.70 5.42 -4.97
CA ILE A 47 -0.64 4.22 -5.80
C ILE A 47 -1.29 3.02 -5.09
N GLY A 48 -1.14 2.91 -3.77
CA GLY A 48 -1.86 1.92 -2.96
C GLY A 48 -3.37 2.20 -2.93
N CYS A 49 -3.77 3.47 -2.84
CA CYS A 49 -5.18 3.86 -3.00
C CYS A 49 -5.73 3.46 -4.37
N ALA A 50 -4.95 3.67 -5.44
CA ALA A 50 -5.35 3.30 -6.79
C ALA A 50 -5.46 1.76 -6.95
N ALA A 51 -4.52 0.99 -6.40
CA ALA A 51 -4.60 -0.47 -6.38
C ALA A 51 -5.85 -0.98 -5.64
N LEU A 52 -6.20 -0.36 -4.51
CA LEU A 52 -7.45 -0.67 -3.78
C LEU A 52 -8.69 -0.37 -4.63
N VAL A 53 -8.75 0.80 -5.28
CA VAL A 53 -9.88 1.17 -6.16
C VAL A 53 -9.97 0.21 -7.34
N GLU A 54 -8.85 -0.13 -7.97
CA GLU A 54 -8.80 -1.07 -9.09
C GLU A 54 -9.25 -2.48 -8.65
N THR A 55 -8.85 -2.92 -7.46
CA THR A 55 -9.30 -4.19 -6.86
C THR A 55 -10.83 -4.23 -6.80
N LEU A 56 -11.46 -3.20 -6.22
CA LEU A 56 -12.92 -3.14 -6.11
C LEU A 56 -13.61 -3.01 -7.46
N SER A 57 -13.03 -2.24 -8.39
CA SER A 57 -13.51 -2.11 -9.76
C SER A 57 -13.55 -3.47 -10.47
N SER A 58 -12.50 -4.27 -10.30
CA SER A 58 -12.39 -5.60 -10.90
C SER A 58 -13.36 -6.64 -10.31
N LEU A 59 -13.87 -6.39 -9.10
CA LEU A 59 -14.84 -7.24 -8.39
C LEU A 59 -16.28 -6.72 -8.51
N ALA A 60 -16.50 -5.63 -9.24
CA ALA A 60 -17.79 -4.96 -9.29
C ALA A 60 -18.88 -5.90 -9.85
N GLY A 61 -19.89 -6.16 -9.02
CA GLY A 61 -21.02 -7.04 -9.37
C GLY A 61 -20.81 -8.52 -9.11
N GLU A 62 -19.67 -8.91 -8.54
CA GLU A 62 -19.44 -10.27 -8.05
C GLU A 62 -20.05 -10.46 -6.65
N GLU A 63 -20.64 -11.64 -6.40
CA GLU A 63 -21.02 -12.07 -5.06
C GLU A 63 -19.82 -12.81 -4.43
N LEU A 64 -19.35 -12.30 -3.28
CA LEU A 64 -18.23 -12.88 -2.54
C LEU A 64 -18.72 -13.63 -1.30
N ALA A 65 -17.93 -14.58 -0.83
CA ALA A 65 -18.21 -15.34 0.39
C ALA A 65 -17.84 -14.57 1.68
N CYS A 66 -17.43 -13.31 1.57
CA CYS A 66 -17.07 -12.44 2.68
C CYS A 66 -17.56 -11.01 2.45
N ASP A 67 -17.72 -10.26 3.53
CA ASP A 67 -18.01 -8.83 3.48
C ASP A 67 -16.74 -8.03 3.21
N VAL A 68 -16.74 -7.22 2.16
CA VAL A 68 -15.59 -6.38 1.78
C VAL A 68 -15.83 -4.94 2.19
N ILE A 69 -14.98 -4.43 3.09
CA ILE A 69 -14.98 -3.03 3.51
C ILE A 69 -13.67 -2.39 3.10
N ALA A 70 -13.75 -1.27 2.36
CA ALA A 70 -12.60 -0.53 1.90
C ALA A 70 -12.46 0.80 2.64
N ALA A 71 -11.23 1.11 3.08
CA ALA A 71 -10.93 2.33 3.80
C ALA A 71 -9.70 3.04 3.23
N LEU A 72 -9.86 4.34 2.92
CA LEU A 72 -8.74 5.24 2.60
C LEU A 72 -8.39 6.04 3.87
N SER A 73 -7.38 5.58 4.61
CA SER A 73 -7.02 6.17 5.91
C SER A 73 -6.31 7.51 5.77
N SER A 74 -6.61 8.46 6.66
CA SER A 74 -5.83 9.69 6.80
C SER A 74 -4.63 9.52 7.74
N GLN A 75 -3.61 10.37 7.57
CA GLN A 75 -2.55 10.57 8.56
C GLN A 75 -1.68 9.33 8.86
N GLU A 76 -1.44 8.48 7.86
CA GLU A 76 -0.47 7.39 7.94
C GLU A 76 0.94 7.94 8.24
N GLU A 77 1.38 8.89 7.42
CA GLU A 77 2.69 9.56 7.46
C GLU A 77 3.05 10.27 8.77
N VAL A 78 2.07 10.42 9.68
CA VAL A 78 2.26 11.03 11.01
C VAL A 78 1.84 10.10 12.15
N GLY A 79 1.85 8.79 11.87
CA GLY A 79 1.65 7.69 12.83
C GLY A 79 0.33 6.94 12.69
N GLY A 80 -0.22 6.78 11.49
CA GLY A 80 -1.36 5.86 11.25
C GLY A 80 -2.67 6.24 11.96
N ARG A 81 -2.89 7.52 12.26
CA ARG A 81 -3.98 7.94 13.17
C ARG A 81 -5.37 7.63 12.62
N GLY A 82 -5.56 7.76 11.31
CA GLY A 82 -6.83 7.46 10.66
C GLY A 82 -7.15 5.97 10.67
N VAL A 83 -6.14 5.10 10.51
CA VAL A 83 -6.39 3.66 10.48
C VAL A 83 -6.80 3.11 11.84
N GLU A 84 -6.31 3.70 12.94
CA GLU A 84 -6.79 3.31 14.28
C GLU A 84 -8.30 3.53 14.44
N VAL A 85 -8.81 4.66 13.92
CA VAL A 85 -10.24 4.98 14.01
C VAL A 85 -11.05 4.03 13.12
N SER A 86 -10.61 3.83 11.87
CA SER A 86 -11.31 2.95 10.93
C SER A 86 -11.32 1.50 11.43
N ALA A 87 -10.17 0.95 11.82
CA ALA A 87 -10.07 -0.44 12.25
C ALA A 87 -10.89 -0.72 13.52
N ARG A 88 -10.91 0.20 14.49
CA ARG A 88 -11.75 0.07 15.70
C ARG A 88 -13.25 0.17 15.43
N SER A 89 -13.64 0.83 14.34
CA SER A 89 -15.05 0.99 13.98
C SER A 89 -15.55 -0.17 13.12
N ILE A 90 -14.67 -0.74 12.31
CA ILE A 90 -14.98 -1.83 11.37
C ILE A 90 -14.86 -3.20 12.07
N GLU A 91 -13.85 -3.36 12.95
CA GLU A 91 -13.52 -4.64 13.61
C GLU A 91 -13.39 -5.81 12.61
N PRO A 92 -12.51 -5.73 11.59
CA PRO A 92 -12.44 -6.76 10.55
C PRO A 92 -11.76 -8.04 11.03
N ASP A 93 -12.17 -9.18 10.46
CA ASP A 93 -11.57 -10.50 10.74
C ASP A 93 -10.21 -10.70 10.06
N LEU A 94 -10.03 -10.11 8.87
CA LEU A 94 -8.78 -10.11 8.10
C LEU A 94 -8.52 -8.71 7.55
N ALA A 95 -7.26 -8.34 7.37
CA ALA A 95 -6.89 -7.06 6.76
C ALA A 95 -5.84 -7.18 5.66
N ILE A 96 -6.11 -6.53 4.53
CA ILE A 96 -5.16 -6.34 3.43
C ILE A 96 -4.80 -4.86 3.37
N VAL A 97 -3.53 -4.54 3.61
CA VAL A 97 -3.01 -3.17 3.57
C VAL A 97 -2.33 -2.92 2.22
N PHE A 98 -2.71 -1.85 1.53
CA PHE A 98 -2.06 -1.41 0.29
C PHE A 98 -1.05 -0.31 0.58
N GLU A 99 0.13 -0.38 -0.06
CA GLU A 99 1.23 0.55 0.17
C GLU A 99 1.93 0.94 -1.14
N GLY A 100 2.49 2.15 -1.22
CA GLY A 100 3.53 2.49 -2.20
C GLY A 100 4.91 2.20 -1.60
N THR A 101 5.40 0.96 -1.71
CA THR A 101 6.63 0.53 -1.03
C THR A 101 7.89 1.01 -1.75
N PRO A 102 9.02 1.25 -1.03
CA PRO A 102 10.30 1.46 -1.68
C PRO A 102 10.67 0.32 -2.64
N ALA A 103 11.11 0.69 -3.85
CA ALA A 103 11.81 -0.19 -4.77
C ALA A 103 13.33 -0.06 -4.58
N ASP A 104 14.02 -1.19 -4.57
CA ASP A 104 15.45 -1.33 -4.22
C ASP A 104 16.37 -1.31 -5.46
N ASP A 105 15.80 -1.39 -6.65
CA ASP A 105 16.46 -1.47 -7.96
C ASP A 105 16.99 -0.12 -8.48
N THR A 106 17.60 0.64 -7.58
CA THR A 106 18.29 1.92 -7.86
C THR A 106 19.81 1.70 -7.95
N PHE A 107 20.63 2.49 -7.24
CA PHE A 107 22.10 2.43 -7.32
C PHE A 107 22.73 1.46 -6.30
N GLY A 108 21.94 0.57 -5.69
CA GLY A 108 22.37 -0.38 -4.66
C GLY A 108 22.99 -1.68 -5.20
N SER A 109 23.53 -2.50 -4.31
CA SER A 109 24.02 -3.84 -4.65
C SER A 109 22.84 -4.76 -5.01
N PRO A 110 22.95 -5.61 -6.06
CA PRO A 110 21.92 -6.60 -6.38
C PRO A 110 21.53 -7.49 -5.19
N ASP A 111 22.47 -7.86 -4.33
CA ASP A 111 22.24 -8.74 -3.17
C ASP A 111 21.37 -8.09 -2.08
N SER A 112 21.14 -6.77 -2.17
CA SER A 112 20.30 -6.02 -1.24
C SER A 112 18.90 -5.71 -1.77
N GLN A 113 18.62 -6.11 -3.02
CA GLN A 113 17.34 -5.83 -3.69
C GLN A 113 16.31 -6.90 -3.33
N GLN A 114 15.19 -6.47 -2.75
CA GLN A 114 14.06 -7.35 -2.38
C GLN A 114 12.79 -7.01 -3.16
N THR A 115 12.65 -5.76 -3.59
CA THR A 115 11.51 -5.31 -4.39
C THR A 115 11.99 -4.44 -5.54
N LEU A 116 11.62 -4.83 -6.75
CA LEU A 116 12.05 -4.21 -8.00
C LEU A 116 10.81 -3.76 -8.79
N LEU A 117 10.99 -2.73 -9.63
CA LEU A 117 9.96 -2.27 -10.55
C LEU A 117 9.68 -3.33 -11.63
N GLY A 118 8.42 -3.52 -11.97
CA GLY A 118 7.98 -4.39 -13.06
C GLY A 118 8.04 -5.88 -12.73
N GLN A 119 8.17 -6.24 -11.45
CA GLN A 119 8.27 -7.61 -10.97
C GLN A 119 7.05 -8.02 -10.12
N GLY A 120 6.00 -7.21 -10.08
CA GLY A 120 4.76 -7.49 -9.35
C GLY A 120 4.76 -6.95 -7.90
N PRO A 121 3.63 -7.13 -7.18
CA PRO A 121 3.48 -6.67 -5.80
C PRO A 121 4.53 -7.27 -4.86
N MET A 122 4.92 -6.46 -3.88
CA MET A 122 5.66 -6.92 -2.71
C MET A 122 4.70 -7.45 -1.64
N LEU A 123 4.92 -8.69 -1.23
CA LEU A 123 4.39 -9.27 0.00
C LEU A 123 5.42 -9.08 1.12
N ARG A 124 5.06 -8.25 2.10
CA ARG A 124 5.96 -7.93 3.22
C ARG A 124 5.90 -9.02 4.29
N HIS A 125 7.04 -9.61 4.64
CA HIS A 125 7.15 -10.53 5.78
C HIS A 125 7.25 -9.82 7.12
N MET A 126 8.01 -8.73 7.14
CA MET A 126 8.28 -8.00 8.38
C MET A 126 8.65 -6.55 8.09
N ASP A 127 8.24 -5.66 8.99
CA ASP A 127 8.87 -4.36 9.22
C ASP A 127 9.03 -4.06 10.71
N VAL A 128 9.44 -2.83 11.06
CA VAL A 128 9.67 -2.45 12.46
C VAL A 128 8.38 -2.39 13.30
N THR A 129 7.22 -2.44 12.66
CA THR A 129 5.90 -2.30 13.29
C THR A 129 5.08 -3.59 13.28
N MET A 130 5.33 -4.52 12.36
CA MET A 130 4.60 -5.77 12.22
C MET A 130 5.48 -6.91 11.69
N ILE A 131 5.33 -8.09 12.29
CA ILE A 131 5.64 -9.36 11.61
C ILE A 131 4.31 -9.86 11.03
N THR A 132 4.26 -10.08 9.73
CA THR A 132 3.05 -10.46 9.01
C THR A 132 2.54 -11.82 9.48
N HIS A 133 1.21 -12.00 9.53
CA HIS A 133 0.61 -13.27 9.94
C HIS A 133 1.08 -14.40 9.02
N PRO A 134 1.80 -15.43 9.52
CA PRO A 134 2.46 -16.40 8.66
C PRO A 134 1.47 -17.24 7.83
N GLY A 135 0.32 -17.60 8.39
CA GLY A 135 -0.72 -18.32 7.65
C GLY A 135 -1.34 -17.48 6.54
N PHE A 136 -1.54 -16.18 6.77
CA PHE A 136 -2.11 -15.31 5.74
C PHE A 136 -1.08 -15.00 4.63
N GLN A 137 0.19 -14.83 5.01
CA GLN A 137 1.29 -14.67 4.07
C GLN A 137 1.46 -15.90 3.18
N ARG A 138 1.44 -17.11 3.78
CA ARG A 138 1.54 -18.38 3.05
C ARG A 138 0.38 -18.54 2.08
N PHE A 139 -0.86 -18.36 2.57
CA PHE A 139 -2.05 -18.40 1.73
C PHE A 139 -1.94 -17.46 0.52
N ALA A 140 -1.43 -16.24 0.72
CA ALA A 140 -1.27 -15.28 -0.36
C ALA A 140 -0.19 -15.67 -1.38
N LEU A 141 0.95 -16.20 -0.91
CA LEU A 141 2.02 -16.70 -1.78
C LEU A 141 1.58 -17.91 -2.61
N ASP A 142 0.92 -18.88 -1.97
CA ASP A 142 0.48 -20.11 -2.61
C ASP A 142 -0.64 -19.84 -3.63
N LEU A 143 -1.55 -18.91 -3.30
CA LEU A 143 -2.58 -18.47 -4.25
C LEU A 143 -1.95 -17.74 -5.44
N ALA A 144 -0.97 -16.87 -5.21
CA ALA A 144 -0.27 -16.18 -6.28
C ALA A 144 0.45 -17.17 -7.21
N GLU A 145 1.13 -18.18 -6.66
CA GLU A 145 1.77 -19.25 -7.45
C GLU A 145 0.72 -20.02 -8.28
N LYS A 146 -0.37 -20.45 -7.65
CA LYS A 146 -1.46 -21.19 -8.30
C LYS A 146 -2.09 -20.42 -9.47
N GLU A 147 -2.31 -19.12 -9.30
CA GLU A 147 -2.91 -18.24 -10.31
C GLU A 147 -1.88 -17.66 -11.30
N GLY A 148 -0.60 -17.97 -11.15
CA GLY A 148 0.48 -17.45 -11.99
C GLY A 148 0.68 -15.93 -11.86
N ILE A 149 0.39 -15.35 -10.69
CA ILE A 149 0.56 -13.94 -10.39
C ILE A 149 1.97 -13.74 -9.83
N PRO A 150 2.84 -12.94 -10.47
CA PRO A 150 4.18 -12.70 -9.95
C PRO A 150 4.12 -11.86 -8.69
N VAL A 151 4.91 -12.24 -7.69
CA VAL A 151 5.03 -11.56 -6.40
C VAL A 151 6.48 -11.52 -5.97
N GLN A 152 6.82 -10.56 -5.12
CA GLN A 152 8.14 -10.40 -4.52
C GLN A 152 8.00 -10.46 -3.00
N GLU A 153 8.98 -11.00 -2.31
CA GLU A 153 8.97 -11.12 -0.85
C GLU A 153 10.00 -10.16 -0.25
N ALA A 154 9.63 -9.44 0.82
CA ALA A 154 10.56 -8.49 1.45
C ALA A 154 10.49 -8.46 2.98
N VAL A 155 11.65 -8.20 3.58
CA VAL A 155 11.86 -7.86 4.99
C VAL A 155 12.42 -6.44 5.04
N ARG A 156 11.73 -5.53 5.75
CA ARG A 156 12.11 -4.13 5.87
C ARG A 156 12.69 -3.84 7.25
N SER A 157 13.92 -3.35 7.28
CA SER A 157 14.60 -2.95 8.52
C SER A 157 14.20 -1.55 9.03
N GLY A 158 13.40 -0.82 8.26
CA GLY A 158 12.92 0.51 8.56
C GLY A 158 11.61 0.81 7.85
N GLY A 159 10.92 1.87 8.30
CA GLY A 159 9.56 2.17 7.87
C GLY A 159 8.54 1.25 8.53
N GLY A 160 7.32 1.75 8.69
CA GLY A 160 6.18 1.00 9.17
C GLY A 160 5.01 1.20 8.23
N THR A 161 3.93 0.47 8.46
CA THR A 161 2.70 0.61 7.67
C THR A 161 1.50 0.69 8.59
N ASN A 162 0.34 0.99 8.02
CA ASN A 162 -0.94 0.82 8.71
C ASN A 162 -1.14 -0.58 9.31
N GLY A 163 -0.52 -1.64 8.74
CA GLY A 163 -0.60 -3.00 9.28
C GLY A 163 -0.06 -3.10 10.69
N GLY A 164 0.98 -2.32 11.01
CA GLY A 164 1.55 -2.19 12.34
C GLY A 164 0.57 -1.73 13.42
N LEU A 165 -0.51 -1.04 13.06
CA LEU A 165 -1.57 -0.64 13.98
C LEU A 165 -2.75 -1.61 13.93
N ILE A 166 -3.17 -2.01 12.72
CA ILE A 166 -4.34 -2.89 12.52
C ILE A 166 -4.15 -4.22 13.25
N HIS A 167 -3.00 -4.89 13.10
CA HIS A 167 -2.85 -6.26 13.61
C HIS A 167 -2.94 -6.40 15.13
N LYS A 168 -2.79 -5.30 15.88
CA LYS A 168 -2.87 -5.27 17.35
C LYS A 168 -4.25 -4.86 17.87
N MET A 169 -5.20 -4.55 17.00
CA MET A 169 -6.54 -4.14 17.42
C MET A 169 -7.36 -5.36 17.84
N GLY A 170 -8.28 -5.15 18.79
CA GLY A 170 -9.18 -6.20 19.27
C GLY A 170 -8.42 -7.42 19.82
N GLY A 171 -8.78 -8.61 19.35
CA GLY A 171 -8.11 -9.88 19.67
C GLY A 171 -6.84 -10.16 18.87
N GLY A 172 -6.43 -9.23 18.00
CA GLY A 172 -5.43 -9.44 16.98
C GLY A 172 -6.10 -9.73 15.63
N ILE A 173 -5.68 -8.99 14.60
CA ILE A 173 -6.26 -9.09 13.24
C ILE A 173 -5.17 -9.62 12.31
N PRO A 174 -5.30 -10.84 11.75
CA PRO A 174 -4.39 -11.32 10.72
C PRO A 174 -4.34 -10.31 9.56
N THR A 175 -3.16 -9.76 9.34
CA THR A 175 -2.94 -8.64 8.42
C THR A 175 -1.80 -8.97 7.48
N ILE A 176 -1.96 -8.67 6.19
CA ILE A 176 -0.91 -8.69 5.17
C ILE A 176 -0.73 -7.30 4.54
N VAL A 177 0.45 -7.07 3.96
CA VAL A 177 0.76 -5.84 3.24
C VAL A 177 1.11 -6.16 1.79
N LEU A 178 0.37 -5.58 0.87
CA LEU A 178 0.62 -5.58 -0.57
C LEU A 178 1.20 -4.24 -0.99
N GLY A 179 2.49 -4.22 -1.32
CA GLY A 179 3.19 -3.03 -1.77
C GLY A 179 3.29 -2.95 -3.29
N VAL A 180 2.89 -1.82 -3.88
CA VAL A 180 3.27 -1.47 -5.25
C VAL A 180 4.66 -0.84 -5.19
N PRO A 181 5.66 -1.37 -5.92
CA PRO A 181 7.01 -0.83 -5.94
C PRO A 181 7.08 0.61 -6.45
N VAL A 182 7.78 1.47 -5.71
CA VAL A 182 8.01 2.88 -6.03
C VAL A 182 9.46 3.26 -5.73
N ARG A 183 10.19 3.74 -6.74
CA ARG A 183 11.49 4.37 -6.53
C ARG A 183 11.31 5.80 -6.03
N TYR A 184 12.21 6.25 -5.16
CA TYR A 184 12.28 7.65 -4.68
C TYR A 184 10.99 8.12 -3.96
N ILE A 185 10.43 7.25 -3.11
CA ILE A 185 9.33 7.65 -2.20
C ILE A 185 9.74 8.86 -1.34
N HIS A 186 8.75 9.62 -0.88
CA HIS A 186 8.94 10.84 -0.07
C HIS A 186 9.76 11.94 -0.77
N THR A 187 9.78 11.93 -2.11
CA THR A 187 10.35 13.01 -2.93
C THR A 187 9.28 13.64 -3.82
N SER A 188 9.65 14.68 -4.57
CA SER A 188 8.76 15.32 -5.55
C SER A 188 8.42 14.39 -6.73
N TYR A 189 9.27 13.43 -7.06
CA TYR A 189 9.08 12.49 -8.17
C TYR A 189 9.40 11.07 -7.72
N GLY A 190 8.36 10.29 -7.43
CA GLY A 190 8.42 8.84 -7.40
C GLY A 190 8.31 8.26 -8.81
N ILE A 191 8.85 7.05 -8.99
CA ILE A 191 8.76 6.28 -10.24
C ILE A 191 8.15 4.92 -9.94
N ALA A 192 7.10 4.55 -10.68
CA ALA A 192 6.40 3.28 -10.55
C ALA A 192 6.05 2.70 -11.92
N LYS A 193 5.53 1.48 -11.95
CA LYS A 193 5.03 0.79 -13.15
C LYS A 193 3.52 0.62 -13.05
N LEU A 194 2.79 0.83 -14.15
CA LEU A 194 1.35 0.50 -14.15
C LEU A 194 1.17 -1.01 -13.99
N TYR A 195 2.05 -1.80 -14.59
CA TYR A 195 2.09 -3.25 -14.44
C TYR A 195 2.06 -3.71 -12.98
N ASP A 196 2.88 -3.11 -12.10
CA ASP A 196 2.92 -3.53 -10.70
C ASP A 196 1.62 -3.19 -9.96
N LEU A 197 1.00 -2.04 -10.27
CA LEU A 197 -0.31 -1.67 -9.73
C LEU A 197 -1.38 -2.69 -10.16
N GLU A 198 -1.41 -3.03 -11.45
CA GLU A 198 -2.36 -4.01 -12.00
C GLU A 198 -2.19 -5.39 -11.37
N LYS A 199 -0.94 -5.87 -11.21
CA LYS A 199 -0.66 -7.14 -10.53
C LYS A 199 -1.01 -7.10 -9.05
N THR A 200 -0.84 -5.96 -8.39
CA THR A 200 -1.26 -5.77 -6.99
C THR A 200 -2.77 -5.89 -6.86
N ALA A 201 -3.53 -5.22 -7.73
CA ALA A 201 -4.98 -5.30 -7.75
C ALA A 201 -5.47 -6.71 -8.12
N GLN A 202 -4.82 -7.36 -9.08
CA GLN A 202 -5.11 -8.74 -9.48
C GLN A 202 -4.94 -9.71 -8.30
N LEU A 203 -3.84 -9.60 -7.55
CA LEU A 203 -3.60 -10.44 -6.37
C LEU A 203 -4.64 -10.19 -5.28
N ALA A 204 -4.93 -8.93 -4.97
CA ALA A 204 -5.92 -8.59 -3.96
C ALA A 204 -7.33 -9.11 -4.33
N ALA A 205 -7.72 -9.00 -5.60
CA ALA A 205 -8.99 -9.53 -6.08
C ALA A 205 -9.03 -11.06 -6.00
N ALA A 206 -7.93 -11.74 -6.33
CA ALA A 206 -7.83 -13.20 -6.17
C ALA A 206 -7.97 -13.62 -4.71
N LEU A 207 -7.30 -12.92 -3.78
CA LEU A 207 -7.42 -13.16 -2.34
C LEU A 207 -8.88 -13.02 -1.87
N LEU A 208 -9.54 -11.91 -2.23
CA LEU A 208 -10.92 -11.66 -1.83
C LEU A 208 -11.90 -12.72 -2.37
N ARG A 209 -11.69 -13.23 -3.59
CA ARG A 209 -12.49 -14.35 -4.13
C ARG A 209 -12.24 -15.67 -3.41
N ALA A 210 -11.03 -15.89 -2.90
CA ALA A 210 -10.64 -17.14 -2.25
C ALA A 210 -10.99 -17.17 -0.75
N ILE A 211 -11.23 -16.01 -0.13
CA ILE A 211 -11.61 -15.91 1.28
C ILE A 211 -13.06 -16.40 1.49
N ASN A 212 -13.22 -17.37 2.40
CA ASN A 212 -14.47 -17.91 2.92
C ASN A 212 -14.18 -18.53 4.31
N ASP A 213 -15.20 -19.06 4.99
CA ASP A 213 -15.04 -19.65 6.33
C ASP A 213 -13.91 -20.70 6.41
N ALA A 214 -13.75 -21.56 5.40
CA ALA A 214 -12.74 -22.61 5.43
C ALA A 214 -11.31 -22.05 5.26
N THR A 215 -11.12 -21.10 4.34
CA THR A 215 -9.80 -20.47 4.13
C THR A 215 -9.47 -19.50 5.25
N TYR A 216 -10.46 -18.89 5.90
CA TYR A 216 -10.26 -18.12 7.13
C TYR A 216 -9.68 -18.99 8.25
N GLU A 217 -10.26 -20.16 8.51
CA GLU A 217 -9.73 -21.09 9.51
C GLU A 217 -8.33 -21.58 9.14
N GLU A 218 -8.07 -21.90 7.86
CA GLU A 218 -6.73 -22.27 7.37
C GLU A 218 -5.70 -21.15 7.63
N ILE A 219 -6.06 -19.90 7.36
CA ILE A 219 -5.21 -18.73 7.63
C ILE A 219 -4.86 -18.64 9.11
N LEU A 220 -5.82 -18.91 10.01
CA LEU A 220 -5.62 -18.82 11.46
C LEU A 220 -4.78 -19.97 12.02
N THR A 221 -5.02 -21.20 11.58
CA THR A 221 -4.32 -22.39 12.10
C THR A 221 -2.93 -22.54 11.48
N GLY A 222 -2.74 -22.05 10.25
CA GLY A 222 -1.54 -22.30 9.46
C GLY A 222 -1.45 -23.72 8.91
N ASP A 223 -2.53 -24.51 9.02
CA ASP A 223 -2.60 -25.90 8.56
C ASP A 223 -3.02 -25.98 7.08
N GLY A 224 -2.20 -25.42 6.19
CA GLY A 224 -2.24 -25.68 4.75
C GLY A 224 -1.15 -26.69 4.40
N ASN A 225 -1.49 -27.99 4.42
CA ASN A 225 -0.68 -29.18 4.04
C ASN A 225 0.86 -29.08 4.07
#